data_AF-A0A7S0KE77-F1
#
_entry.id   AF-A0A7S0KE77-F1
#
_cell.length_a   1.000
_cell.length_b   1.000
_cell.length_c   1.000
_cell.angle_alpha   90.00
_cell.angle_beta   90.00
_cell.angle_gamma   90.00
#
_symmetry.space_group_name_H-M   'P 1'
#
loop_
_entity.id
_entity.type
_entity.pdbx_description
1 polymer ?
#
loop_
_entity_poly.entity_id
_entity_poly.type
_entity_poly.pdbx_seq_one_letter_code
_entity_poly.pdbx_strand_id
1 'polypeptide(L)'
;RVVAMALTGGLFDGVEDTPFLRARLRELEQDADVLRDRSSRLTRDCRAYRDALEDAYASEVNFQESVRSLYGSIDDAFGNAVGASVLERLLSAMSECAAARCDLMSAVERELIDPLAKIADGPVCQEVADARRRFDRTNADHERARAKFLALTKDAKEEHLLHAERELASTRHEFETARFDLMGKLQRADAVRRVAFKRRLARSVRSHAAFFRRVHEAHEELAAFVEEVEVRCDDDEERAARDAVDLGAAAAQYRDALRADAVTAAPSDFEALSLSSDRSRMLGA
;
A
#
# COMPACT_ATOMS: atom_id res chain seq x y z
N ARG A 1 -46.28 37.28 9.90
CA ARG A 1 -46.03 36.15 10.84
C ARG A 1 -45.09 35.19 10.13
N VAL A 2 -43.80 35.21 10.47
CA VAL A 2 -42.86 34.18 10.01
C VAL A 2 -43.08 32.99 10.92
N VAL A 3 -43.42 31.84 10.37
CA VAL A 3 -43.56 30.61 11.13
C VAL A 3 -42.16 30.15 11.47
N ALA A 4 -41.81 30.14 12.75
CA ALA A 4 -40.61 29.49 13.25
C ALA A 4 -40.70 27.99 12.92
N MET A 5 -40.08 27.57 11.82
CA MET A 5 -40.00 26.16 11.48
C MET A 5 -38.86 25.56 12.29
N ALA A 6 -39.19 25.00 13.45
CA ALA A 6 -38.27 24.19 14.23
C ALA A 6 -37.89 22.96 13.39
N LEU A 7 -36.60 22.83 13.04
CA LEU A 7 -36.06 21.64 12.39
C LEU A 7 -35.66 20.67 13.50
N THR A 8 -36.64 19.99 14.10
CA THR A 8 -36.37 19.06 15.20
C THR A 8 -35.46 17.91 14.76
N GLY A 9 -34.27 17.81 15.36
CA GLY A 9 -33.32 16.69 15.17
C GLY A 9 -32.28 16.87 14.06
N GLY A 10 -32.18 18.07 13.45
CA GLY A 10 -31.24 18.38 12.37
C GLY A 10 -29.93 19.03 12.83
N LEU A 11 -29.07 19.39 11.88
CA LEU A 11 -27.82 20.14 12.13
C LEU A 11 -28.07 21.60 12.60
N PHE A 12 -29.27 22.08 12.37
CA PHE A 12 -29.78 23.42 12.70
C PHE A 12 -31.10 23.26 13.47
N ASP A 13 -31.29 24.04 14.54
CA ASP A 13 -32.53 24.02 15.34
C ASP A 13 -33.66 24.85 14.73
N GLY A 14 -33.32 25.72 13.78
CA GLY A 14 -34.25 26.56 13.06
C GLY A 14 -33.57 27.35 11.95
N VAL A 15 -34.37 28.10 11.22
CA VAL A 15 -33.93 28.87 10.05
C VAL A 15 -33.88 30.37 10.31
N GLU A 16 -34.28 30.86 11.48
CA GLU A 16 -34.30 32.29 11.77
C GLU A 16 -32.88 32.85 11.93
N ASP A 17 -32.65 34.08 11.48
CA ASP A 17 -31.33 34.73 11.55
C ASP A 17 -31.01 35.20 12.97
N THR A 18 -30.69 34.23 13.81
CA THR A 18 -30.35 34.44 15.22
C THR A 18 -28.83 34.42 15.40
N PRO A 19 -28.31 35.06 16.46
CA PRO A 19 -26.90 34.94 16.83
C PRO A 19 -26.45 33.47 16.98
N PHE A 20 -27.34 32.59 17.45
CA PHE A 20 -27.08 31.16 17.59
C PHE A 20 -26.91 30.48 16.23
N LEU A 21 -27.82 30.71 15.26
CA LEU A 21 -27.66 30.18 13.91
C LEU A 21 -26.37 30.70 13.27
N ARG A 22 -26.06 32.00 13.40
CA ARG A 22 -24.82 32.58 12.86
C ARG A 22 -23.56 31.96 13.48
N ALA A 23 -23.58 31.66 14.78
CA ALA A 23 -22.48 30.94 15.43
C ALA A 23 -22.35 29.50 14.88
N ARG A 24 -23.48 28.80 14.70
CA ARG A 24 -23.51 27.45 14.15
C ARG A 24 -23.00 27.38 12.72
N LEU A 25 -23.34 28.35 11.87
CA LEU A 25 -22.81 28.44 10.50
C LEU A 25 -21.28 28.55 10.49
N ARG A 26 -20.71 29.43 11.33
CA ARG A 26 -19.26 29.62 11.43
C ARG A 26 -18.53 28.36 11.93
N GLU A 27 -19.11 27.65 12.89
CA GLU A 27 -18.56 26.38 13.36
C GLU A 27 -18.51 25.34 12.23
N LEU A 28 -19.59 25.23 11.46
CA LEU A 28 -19.66 24.30 10.33
C LEU A 28 -18.74 24.70 9.16
N GLU A 29 -18.54 26.00 8.93
CA GLU A 29 -17.56 26.49 7.96
C GLU A 29 -16.14 26.10 8.38
N GLN A 30 -15.80 26.30 9.66
CA GLN A 30 -14.50 25.88 10.20
C GLN A 30 -14.32 24.36 10.10
N ASP A 31 -15.38 23.61 10.38
CA ASP A 31 -15.40 22.15 10.22
C ASP A 31 -15.17 21.71 8.77
N ALA A 32 -15.69 22.46 7.78
CA ALA A 32 -15.47 22.20 6.36
C ALA A 32 -14.02 22.49 5.95
N ASP A 33 -13.40 23.55 6.47
CA ASP A 33 -11.98 23.84 6.26
C ASP A 33 -11.11 22.72 6.87
N VAL A 34 -11.44 22.28 8.10
CA VAL A 34 -10.75 21.16 8.76
C VAL A 34 -10.94 19.86 7.99
N LEU A 35 -12.12 19.59 7.46
CA LEU A 35 -12.41 18.44 6.60
C LEU A 35 -11.49 18.43 5.39
N ARG A 36 -11.41 19.55 4.66
CA ARG A 36 -10.54 19.69 3.48
C ARG A 36 -9.08 19.43 3.82
N ASP A 37 -8.56 20.11 4.84
CA ASP A 37 -7.14 20.08 5.18
C ASP A 37 -6.71 18.70 5.74
N ARG A 38 -7.59 18.03 6.48
CA ARG A 38 -7.32 16.66 6.97
C ARG A 38 -7.46 15.63 5.86
N SER A 39 -8.43 15.77 4.95
CA SER A 39 -8.53 14.92 3.76
C SER A 39 -7.29 15.03 2.88
N SER A 40 -6.80 16.25 2.61
CA SER A 40 -5.59 16.47 1.81
C SER A 40 -4.35 15.80 2.43
N ARG A 41 -4.15 16.00 3.75
CA ARG A 41 -3.05 15.34 4.49
C ARG A 41 -3.15 13.83 4.43
N LEU A 42 -4.33 13.27 4.71
CA LEU A 42 -4.51 11.82 4.67
C LEU A 42 -4.31 11.25 3.26
N THR A 43 -4.75 11.94 2.20
CA THR A 43 -4.48 11.53 0.82
C THR A 43 -2.99 11.38 0.56
N ARG A 44 -2.16 12.34 1.01
CA ARG A 44 -0.71 12.28 0.86
C ARG A 44 -0.12 11.07 1.59
N ASP A 45 -0.55 10.85 2.83
CA ASP A 45 -0.03 9.76 3.64
C ASP A 45 -0.49 8.39 3.08
N CYS A 46 -1.68 8.30 2.50
CA CYS A 46 -2.14 7.11 1.77
C CYS A 46 -1.35 6.85 0.47
N ARG A 47 -0.89 7.89 -0.22
CA ARG A 47 0.02 7.74 -1.37
C ARG A 47 1.36 7.16 -0.94
N ALA A 48 1.97 7.71 0.11
CA ALA A 48 3.20 7.15 0.68
C ALA A 48 3.04 5.69 1.12
N TYR A 49 1.87 5.34 1.68
CA TYR A 49 1.56 3.94 1.99
C TYR A 49 1.49 3.05 0.74
N ARG A 50 0.86 3.53 -0.34
CA ARG A 50 0.80 2.81 -1.62
C ARG A 50 2.18 2.67 -2.25
N ASP A 51 3.01 3.69 -2.20
CA ASP A 51 4.40 3.65 -2.68
C ASP A 51 5.21 2.60 -1.90
N ALA A 52 5.03 2.51 -0.58
CA ALA A 52 5.67 1.45 0.23
C ALA A 52 5.21 0.03 -0.15
N LEU A 53 3.95 -0.14 -0.58
CA LEU A 53 3.47 -1.43 -1.12
C LEU A 53 4.12 -1.73 -2.48
N GLU A 54 4.37 -0.71 -3.30
CA GLU A 54 5.06 -0.84 -4.59
C GLU A 54 6.53 -1.24 -4.40
N ASP A 55 7.22 -0.61 -3.45
CA ASP A 55 8.58 -0.98 -3.07
C ASP A 55 8.66 -2.43 -2.57
N ALA A 56 7.70 -2.84 -1.72
CA ALA A 56 7.61 -4.22 -1.25
C ALA A 56 7.39 -5.21 -2.41
N TYR A 57 6.48 -4.89 -3.35
CA TYR A 57 6.27 -5.68 -4.56
C TYR A 57 7.57 -5.81 -5.37
N ALA A 58 8.26 -4.70 -5.64
CA ALA A 58 9.49 -4.70 -6.41
C ALA A 58 10.60 -5.52 -5.72
N SER A 59 10.74 -5.38 -4.40
CA SER A 59 11.72 -6.16 -3.63
C SER A 59 11.46 -7.67 -3.71
N GLU A 60 10.19 -8.08 -3.71
CA GLU A 60 9.80 -9.47 -3.80
C GLU A 60 10.08 -10.04 -5.19
N VAL A 61 9.68 -9.32 -6.25
CA VAL A 61 9.98 -9.71 -7.64
C VAL A 61 11.48 -9.84 -7.87
N ASN A 62 12.28 -8.86 -7.42
CA ASN A 62 13.74 -8.88 -7.55
C ASN A 62 14.37 -10.08 -6.82
N PHE A 63 13.86 -10.43 -5.63
CA PHE A 63 14.31 -11.61 -4.91
C PHE A 63 14.02 -12.89 -5.72
N GLN A 64 12.79 -13.03 -6.23
CA GLN A 64 12.44 -14.18 -7.06
C GLN A 64 13.34 -14.27 -8.30
N GLU A 65 13.56 -13.16 -9.02
CA GLU A 65 14.47 -13.11 -10.18
C GLU A 65 15.90 -13.50 -9.82
N SER A 66 16.40 -13.09 -8.65
CA SER A 66 17.72 -13.49 -8.17
C SER A 66 17.81 -15.01 -7.95
N VAL A 67 16.75 -15.63 -7.41
CA VAL A 67 16.66 -17.09 -7.29
C VAL A 67 16.59 -17.75 -8.66
N ARG A 68 15.83 -17.20 -9.62
CA ARG A 68 15.80 -17.73 -11.00
C ARG A 68 17.15 -17.62 -11.69
N SER A 69 17.90 -16.55 -11.45
CA SER A 69 19.24 -16.38 -11.97
C SER A 69 20.24 -17.40 -11.41
N LEU A 70 19.98 -17.98 -10.23
CA LEU A 70 20.85 -19.01 -9.65
C LEU A 70 20.83 -20.28 -10.50
N TYR A 71 19.65 -20.80 -10.84
CA TYR A 71 19.51 -22.07 -11.57
C TYR A 71 19.42 -21.90 -13.09
N GLY A 72 19.25 -20.68 -13.60
CA GLY A 72 19.22 -20.40 -15.03
C GLY A 72 17.98 -20.99 -15.71
N SER A 73 18.17 -21.61 -16.88
CA SER A 73 17.06 -22.27 -17.58
C SER A 73 16.69 -23.59 -16.89
N ILE A 74 15.39 -23.91 -16.85
CA ILE A 74 14.92 -25.23 -16.40
C ILE A 74 15.44 -26.35 -17.31
N ASP A 75 15.74 -26.03 -18.58
CA ASP A 75 16.30 -26.98 -19.54
C ASP A 75 17.83 -27.14 -19.43
N ASP A 76 18.49 -26.38 -18.55
CA ASP A 76 19.94 -26.48 -18.33
C ASP A 76 20.28 -27.68 -17.44
N ALA A 77 21.41 -28.34 -17.70
CA ALA A 77 21.87 -29.47 -16.92
C ALA A 77 22.18 -29.07 -15.46
N PHE A 78 22.75 -27.87 -15.27
CA PHE A 78 22.98 -27.31 -13.94
C PHE A 78 21.67 -27.01 -13.22
N GLY A 79 20.73 -26.32 -13.89
CA GLY A 79 19.40 -26.04 -13.34
C GLY A 79 18.65 -27.30 -12.91
N ASN A 80 18.69 -28.35 -13.73
CA ASN A 80 18.12 -29.65 -13.39
C ASN A 80 18.78 -30.29 -12.17
N ALA A 81 20.12 -30.26 -12.08
CA ALA A 81 20.85 -30.80 -10.94
C ALA A 81 20.58 -30.05 -9.62
N VAL A 82 20.39 -28.73 -9.69
CA VAL A 82 20.03 -27.89 -8.54
C VAL A 82 18.56 -28.02 -8.14
N GLY A 83 17.71 -28.59 -9.00
CA GLY A 83 16.28 -28.75 -8.74
C GLY A 83 15.47 -27.51 -9.11
N ALA A 84 15.74 -26.89 -10.26
CA ALA A 84 15.05 -25.70 -10.77
C ALA A 84 13.52 -25.79 -10.71
N SER A 85 12.93 -26.96 -11.02
CA SER A 85 11.48 -27.18 -10.95
C SER A 85 10.92 -27.14 -9.52
N VAL A 86 11.69 -27.62 -8.55
CA VAL A 86 11.36 -27.56 -7.11
C VAL A 86 11.44 -26.10 -6.64
N LEU A 87 12.52 -25.41 -6.99
CA LEU A 87 12.71 -23.99 -6.64
C LEU A 87 11.61 -23.11 -7.24
N GLU A 88 11.25 -23.30 -8.51
CA GLU A 88 10.15 -22.56 -9.16
C GLU A 88 8.81 -22.81 -8.44
N ARG A 89 8.55 -24.06 -8.01
CA ARG A 89 7.35 -24.37 -7.24
C ARG A 89 7.36 -23.72 -5.85
N LEU A 90 8.50 -23.66 -5.18
CA LEU A 90 8.65 -22.95 -3.89
C LEU A 90 8.41 -21.44 -4.04
N LEU A 91 8.78 -20.86 -5.18
CA LEU A 91 8.53 -19.45 -5.47
C LEU A 91 7.07 -19.12 -5.80
N SER A 92 6.21 -20.13 -6.03
CA SER A 92 4.83 -19.92 -6.48
C SER A 92 3.98 -19.12 -5.48
N ALA A 93 4.12 -19.38 -4.18
CA ALA A 93 3.43 -18.61 -3.13
C ALA A 93 3.90 -17.14 -3.07
N MET A 94 5.19 -16.89 -3.32
CA MET A 94 5.75 -15.53 -3.42
C MET A 94 5.19 -14.80 -4.66
N SER A 95 5.03 -15.51 -5.78
CA SER A 95 4.42 -14.92 -6.99
C SER A 95 2.96 -14.54 -6.74
N GLU A 96 2.23 -15.39 -6.00
CA GLU A 96 0.85 -15.10 -5.62
C GLU A 96 0.75 -13.93 -4.63
N CYS A 97 1.69 -13.83 -3.69
CA CYS A 97 1.81 -12.68 -2.78
C CYS A 97 2.08 -11.37 -3.54
N ALA A 98 2.99 -11.38 -4.51
CA ALA A 98 3.26 -10.24 -5.38
C ALA A 98 2.00 -9.82 -6.18
N ALA A 99 1.28 -10.78 -6.76
CA ALA A 99 0.02 -10.51 -7.48
C ALA A 99 -1.07 -9.95 -6.57
N ALA A 100 -1.28 -10.55 -5.39
CA ALA A 100 -2.23 -10.07 -4.39
C ALA A 100 -1.90 -8.64 -3.91
N ARG A 101 -0.61 -8.30 -3.80
CA ARG A 101 -0.17 -6.96 -3.43
C ARG A 101 -0.49 -5.93 -4.52
N CYS A 102 -0.39 -6.30 -5.80
CA CYS A 102 -0.82 -5.46 -6.92
C CYS A 102 -2.32 -5.10 -6.83
N ASP A 103 -3.16 -6.08 -6.50
CA ASP A 103 -4.58 -5.85 -6.26
C ASP A 103 -4.83 -4.94 -5.05
N LEU A 104 -4.06 -5.13 -3.96
CA LEU A 104 -4.15 -4.28 -2.77
C LEU A 104 -3.76 -2.83 -3.08
N MET A 105 -2.69 -2.59 -3.82
CA MET A 105 -2.30 -1.24 -4.27
C MET A 105 -3.43 -0.57 -5.06
N SER A 106 -4.00 -1.30 -6.02
CA SER A 106 -5.14 -0.83 -6.82
C SER A 106 -6.37 -0.51 -5.95
N ALA A 107 -6.62 -1.33 -4.93
CA ALA A 107 -7.70 -1.08 -3.98
C ALA A 107 -7.43 0.15 -3.10
N VAL A 108 -6.21 0.34 -2.62
CA VAL A 108 -5.81 1.54 -1.86
C VAL A 108 -6.02 2.81 -2.68
N GLU A 109 -5.60 2.82 -3.95
CA GLU A 109 -5.79 3.95 -4.86
C GLU A 109 -7.29 4.29 -5.00
N ARG A 110 -8.09 3.30 -5.41
CA ARG A 110 -9.51 3.47 -5.72
C ARG A 110 -10.38 3.76 -4.49
N GLU A 111 -10.04 3.18 -3.34
CA GLU A 111 -10.91 3.17 -2.15
C GLU A 111 -10.50 4.19 -1.09
N LEU A 112 -9.22 4.58 -1.05
CA LEU A 112 -8.71 5.59 -0.12
C LEU A 112 -8.25 6.86 -0.85
N ILE A 113 -7.28 6.76 -1.76
CA ILE A 113 -6.61 7.93 -2.33
C ILE A 113 -7.58 8.77 -3.16
N ASP A 114 -8.21 8.18 -4.18
CA ASP A 114 -9.12 8.92 -5.07
C ASP A 114 -10.28 9.56 -4.32
N PRO A 115 -11.00 8.87 -3.41
CA PRO A 115 -12.12 9.48 -2.73
C PRO A 115 -11.71 10.55 -1.72
N LEU A 116 -10.55 10.42 -1.05
CA LEU A 116 -10.05 11.43 -0.12
C LEU A 116 -9.58 12.67 -0.88
N ALA A 117 -8.89 12.50 -2.02
CA ALA A 117 -8.54 13.59 -2.93
C ALA A 117 -9.80 14.33 -3.40
N LYS A 118 -10.86 13.61 -3.78
CA LYS A 118 -12.16 14.21 -4.15
C LYS A 118 -12.84 14.97 -3.01
N ILE A 119 -12.54 14.69 -1.75
CA ILE A 119 -13.07 15.50 -0.63
C ILE A 119 -12.26 16.78 -0.48
N ALA A 120 -10.93 16.69 -0.61
CA ALA A 120 -10.04 17.84 -0.49
C ALA A 120 -10.16 18.82 -1.67
N ASP A 121 -10.07 18.30 -2.89
CA ASP A 121 -9.96 19.07 -4.13
C ASP A 121 -11.27 19.11 -4.92
N GLY A 122 -12.29 18.39 -4.46
CA GLY A 122 -13.58 18.30 -5.15
C GLY A 122 -14.61 19.35 -4.70
N PRO A 123 -15.82 19.24 -5.27
CA PRO A 123 -16.82 20.31 -5.20
C PRO A 123 -17.37 20.53 -3.79
N VAL A 124 -17.32 19.54 -2.89
CA VAL A 124 -17.95 19.63 -1.56
C VAL A 124 -17.39 20.80 -0.75
N CYS A 125 -16.07 20.92 -0.63
CA CYS A 125 -15.44 21.99 0.13
C CYS A 125 -15.42 23.31 -0.65
N GLN A 126 -15.26 23.24 -1.98
CA GLN A 126 -15.25 24.42 -2.84
C GLN A 126 -16.62 25.13 -2.86
N GLU A 127 -17.72 24.38 -2.96
CA GLU A 127 -19.07 24.93 -2.95
C GLU A 127 -19.40 25.62 -1.61
N VAL A 128 -18.86 25.13 -0.48
CA VAL A 128 -19.00 25.81 0.82
C VAL A 128 -18.28 27.16 0.80
N ALA A 129 -17.04 27.20 0.29
CA ALA A 129 -16.28 28.44 0.20
C ALA A 129 -16.97 29.49 -0.70
N ASP A 130 -17.53 29.06 -1.83
CA ASP A 130 -18.23 29.95 -2.76
C ASP A 130 -19.58 30.43 -2.18
N ALA A 131 -20.34 29.54 -1.54
CA ALA A 131 -21.58 29.91 -0.86
C ALA A 131 -21.33 30.88 0.30
N ARG A 132 -20.25 30.69 1.07
CA ARG A 132 -19.84 31.59 2.15
C ARG A 132 -19.52 32.99 1.61
N ARG A 133 -18.74 33.09 0.54
CA ARG A 133 -18.44 34.39 -0.12
C ARG A 133 -19.69 35.11 -0.60
N ARG A 134 -20.67 34.35 -1.13
CA ARG A 134 -21.96 34.91 -1.57
C ARG A 134 -22.81 35.37 -0.39
N PHE A 135 -22.85 34.57 0.68
CA PHE A 135 -23.54 34.91 1.92
C PHE A 135 -22.96 36.19 2.54
N ASP A 136 -21.64 36.28 2.71
CA ASP A 136 -20.98 37.46 3.29
C ASP A 136 -21.27 38.73 2.49
N ARG A 137 -21.24 38.64 1.15
CA ARG A 137 -21.56 39.76 0.25
C ARG A 137 -23.00 40.23 0.41
N THR A 138 -23.96 39.31 0.26
CA THR A 138 -25.39 39.64 0.33
C THR A 138 -25.81 40.10 1.72
N ASN A 139 -25.17 39.59 2.78
CA ASN A 139 -25.33 40.08 4.15
C ASN A 139 -24.84 41.53 4.29
N ALA A 140 -23.67 41.88 3.74
CA ALA A 140 -23.18 43.26 3.75
C ALA A 140 -24.09 44.21 2.95
N ASP A 141 -24.63 43.77 1.82
CA ASP A 141 -25.59 44.54 1.01
C ASP A 141 -26.89 44.78 1.78
N HIS A 142 -27.42 43.76 2.44
CA HIS A 142 -28.62 43.86 3.26
C HIS A 142 -28.43 44.80 4.46
N GLU A 143 -27.32 44.68 5.20
CA GLU A 143 -27.02 45.58 6.33
C GLU A 143 -26.87 47.03 5.88
N ARG A 144 -26.28 47.28 4.69
CA ARG A 144 -26.22 48.63 4.11
C ARG A 144 -27.60 49.19 3.77
N ALA A 145 -28.45 48.42 3.10
CA ALA A 145 -29.81 48.83 2.78
C ALA A 145 -30.64 49.09 4.05
N ARG A 146 -30.47 48.23 5.07
CA ARG A 146 -31.11 48.38 6.38
C ARG A 146 -30.67 49.64 7.11
N ALA A 147 -29.37 49.94 7.13
CA ALA A 147 -28.84 51.16 7.73
C ALA A 147 -29.36 52.42 7.02
N LYS A 148 -29.41 52.43 5.68
CA LYS A 148 -30.01 53.52 4.90
C LYS A 148 -31.47 53.74 5.24
N PHE A 149 -32.26 52.66 5.30
CA PHE A 149 -33.67 52.73 5.65
C PHE A 149 -33.89 53.28 7.06
N LEU A 150 -33.11 52.83 8.04
CA LEU A 150 -33.18 53.30 9.43
C LEU A 150 -32.72 54.76 9.62
N ALA A 151 -31.92 55.29 8.69
CA ALA A 151 -31.47 56.68 8.71
C ALA A 151 -32.52 57.67 8.16
N LEU A 152 -33.61 57.19 7.57
CA LEU A 152 -34.68 58.06 7.08
C LEU A 152 -35.39 58.77 8.25
N THR A 153 -35.59 60.07 8.09
CA THR A 153 -36.38 60.88 9.01
C THR A 153 -37.86 60.81 8.66
N LYS A 154 -38.74 61.21 9.60
CA LYS A 154 -40.19 61.23 9.40
C LYS A 154 -40.64 62.12 8.21
N ASP A 155 -39.81 63.10 7.86
CA ASP A 155 -40.07 64.06 6.78
C ASP A 155 -39.51 63.61 5.41
N ALA A 156 -38.98 62.38 5.31
CA ALA A 156 -38.47 61.84 4.07
C ALA A 156 -39.58 61.82 3.01
N LYS A 157 -39.25 62.25 1.79
CA LYS A 157 -40.20 62.22 0.66
C LYS A 157 -40.66 60.79 0.41
N GLU A 158 -41.94 60.62 0.09
CA GLU A 158 -42.57 59.33 -0.16
C GLU A 158 -41.82 58.50 -1.21
N GLU A 159 -41.29 59.13 -2.26
CA GLU A 159 -40.47 58.47 -3.28
C GLU A 159 -39.20 57.84 -2.71
N HIS A 160 -38.51 58.53 -1.80
CA HIS A 160 -37.29 58.01 -1.15
C HIS A 160 -37.62 56.87 -0.18
N LEU A 161 -38.75 56.97 0.52
CA LEU A 161 -39.24 55.90 1.38
C LEU A 161 -39.53 54.63 0.57
N LEU A 162 -40.33 54.74 -0.50
CA LEU A 162 -40.67 53.63 -1.39
C LEU A 162 -39.44 52.99 -2.03
N HIS A 163 -38.45 53.79 -2.42
CA HIS A 163 -37.19 53.28 -2.96
C HIS A 163 -36.41 52.46 -1.92
N ALA A 164 -36.26 52.99 -0.70
CA ALA A 164 -35.56 52.32 0.38
C ALA A 164 -36.27 51.03 0.83
N GLU A 165 -37.61 51.01 0.86
CA GLU A 165 -38.39 49.79 1.15
C GLU A 165 -38.17 48.70 0.09
N ARG A 166 -38.16 49.07 -1.19
CA ARG A 166 -37.89 48.13 -2.28
C ARG A 166 -36.46 47.61 -2.24
N GLU A 167 -35.47 48.46 -2.02
CA GLU A 167 -34.06 48.07 -1.86
C GLU A 167 -33.89 47.11 -0.65
N LEU A 168 -34.52 47.43 0.48
CA LEU A 168 -34.48 46.58 1.69
C LEU A 168 -35.14 45.22 1.45
N ALA A 169 -36.30 45.18 0.79
CA ALA A 169 -36.99 43.94 0.47
C ALA A 169 -36.19 43.05 -0.50
N SER A 170 -35.60 43.67 -1.54
CA SER A 170 -34.77 42.96 -2.54
C SER A 170 -33.52 42.37 -1.90
N THR A 171 -32.73 43.20 -1.19
CA THR A 171 -31.50 42.75 -0.53
C THR A 171 -31.75 41.71 0.55
N ARG A 172 -32.88 41.81 1.27
CA ARG A 172 -33.31 40.77 2.23
C ARG A 172 -33.54 39.44 1.52
N HIS A 173 -34.25 39.43 0.40
CA HIS A 173 -34.52 38.21 -0.35
C HIS A 173 -33.23 37.53 -0.83
N GLU A 174 -32.28 38.32 -1.34
CA GLU A 174 -30.97 37.82 -1.79
C GLU A 174 -30.13 37.25 -0.63
N PHE A 175 -30.08 37.97 0.50
CA PHE A 175 -29.43 37.51 1.73
C PHE A 175 -30.01 36.18 2.22
N GLU A 176 -31.33 36.09 2.32
CA GLU A 176 -32.02 34.88 2.77
C GLU A 176 -31.73 33.70 1.84
N THR A 177 -31.76 33.94 0.53
CA THR A 177 -31.44 32.91 -0.48
C THR A 177 -30.00 32.42 -0.35
N ALA A 178 -29.02 33.33 -0.18
CA ALA A 178 -27.62 32.96 -0.02
C ALA A 178 -27.38 32.21 1.30
N ARG A 179 -28.07 32.59 2.37
CA ARG A 179 -28.01 31.92 3.68
C ARG A 179 -28.53 30.49 3.63
N PHE A 180 -29.67 30.27 2.98
CA PHE A 180 -30.21 28.91 2.79
C PHE A 180 -29.32 28.05 1.90
N ASP A 181 -28.74 28.62 0.84
CA ASP A 181 -27.77 27.92 0.01
C ASP A 181 -26.56 27.47 0.84
N LEU A 182 -25.95 28.38 1.62
CA LEU A 182 -24.85 28.06 2.53
C LEU A 182 -25.23 26.97 3.54
N MET A 183 -26.39 27.08 4.19
CA MET A 183 -26.90 26.03 5.10
C MET A 183 -26.96 24.66 4.41
N GLY A 184 -27.47 24.61 3.18
CA GLY A 184 -27.53 23.38 2.38
C GLY A 184 -26.15 22.84 1.98
N LYS A 185 -25.18 23.71 1.65
CA LYS A 185 -23.80 23.31 1.39
C LYS A 185 -23.14 22.73 2.65
N LEU A 186 -23.28 23.39 3.79
CA LEU A 186 -22.73 22.96 5.08
C LEU A 186 -23.35 21.64 5.56
N GLN A 187 -24.66 21.46 5.40
CA GLN A 187 -25.34 20.18 5.69
C GLN A 187 -24.73 19.02 4.90
N ARG A 188 -24.43 19.22 3.61
CA ARG A 188 -23.81 18.19 2.77
C ARG A 188 -22.36 17.92 3.17
N ALA A 189 -21.58 18.95 3.45
CA ALA A 189 -20.21 18.80 3.95
C ALA A 189 -20.17 18.03 5.28
N ASP A 190 -21.08 18.31 6.21
CA ASP A 190 -21.21 17.59 7.48
C ASP A 190 -21.57 16.10 7.28
N ALA A 191 -22.50 15.81 6.37
CA ALA A 191 -22.85 14.43 6.03
C ALA A 191 -21.65 13.65 5.47
N VAL A 192 -20.86 14.27 4.60
CA VAL A 192 -19.60 13.70 4.08
C VAL A 192 -18.63 13.45 5.24
N ARG A 193 -18.40 14.43 6.11
CA ARG A 193 -17.52 14.33 7.27
C ARG A 193 -17.88 13.14 8.18
N ARG A 194 -19.16 12.94 8.49
CA ARG A 194 -19.61 11.88 9.40
C ARG A 194 -19.42 10.47 8.86
N VAL A 195 -19.51 10.30 7.55
CA VAL A 195 -19.66 8.97 6.93
C VAL A 195 -18.45 8.56 6.09
N ALA A 196 -17.82 9.50 5.37
CA ALA A 196 -16.83 9.19 4.36
C ALA A 196 -15.63 8.45 4.97
N PHE A 197 -14.93 9.04 5.93
CA PHE A 197 -13.71 8.45 6.49
C PHE A 197 -13.91 7.03 7.04
N LYS A 198 -14.94 6.84 7.87
CA LYS A 198 -15.24 5.53 8.47
C LYS A 198 -15.54 4.48 7.40
N ARG A 199 -16.32 4.85 6.38
CA ARG A 199 -16.64 3.96 5.26
C ARG A 199 -15.41 3.62 4.42
N ARG A 200 -14.53 4.58 4.16
CA ARG A 200 -13.30 4.38 3.38
C ARG A 200 -12.32 3.47 4.13
N LEU A 201 -12.10 3.73 5.41
CA LEU A 201 -11.25 2.87 6.24
C LEU A 201 -11.80 1.45 6.35
N ALA A 202 -13.11 1.28 6.56
CA ALA A 202 -13.74 -0.04 6.58
C ALA A 202 -13.58 -0.82 5.26
N ARG A 203 -13.61 -0.13 4.11
CA ARG A 203 -13.34 -0.75 2.80
C ARG A 203 -11.88 -1.17 2.67
N SER A 204 -10.95 -0.29 3.04
CA SER A 204 -9.53 -0.61 3.04
C SER A 204 -9.22 -1.82 3.91
N VAL A 205 -9.78 -1.92 5.12
CA VAL A 205 -9.62 -3.09 5.98
C VAL A 205 -10.09 -4.38 5.30
N ARG A 206 -11.19 -4.34 4.54
CA ARG A 206 -11.65 -5.52 3.77
C ARG A 206 -10.69 -5.89 2.66
N SER A 207 -10.13 -4.91 1.96
CA SER A 207 -9.14 -5.14 0.90
C SER A 207 -7.85 -5.76 1.46
N HIS A 208 -7.40 -5.33 2.64
CA HIS A 208 -6.29 -5.98 3.36
C HIS A 208 -6.65 -7.39 3.80
N ALA A 209 -7.85 -7.62 4.33
CA ALA A 209 -8.29 -8.97 4.71
C ALA A 209 -8.33 -9.92 3.50
N ALA A 210 -8.73 -9.43 2.32
CA ALA A 210 -8.69 -10.20 1.08
C ALA A 210 -7.25 -10.51 0.66
N PHE A 211 -6.34 -9.52 0.73
CA PHE A 211 -4.91 -9.72 0.50
C PHE A 211 -4.32 -10.80 1.40
N PHE A 212 -4.46 -10.67 2.73
CA PHE A 212 -3.89 -11.62 3.68
C PHE A 212 -4.46 -13.03 3.52
N ARG A 213 -5.75 -13.15 3.20
CA ARG A 213 -6.37 -14.44 2.96
C ARG A 213 -5.77 -15.13 1.75
N ARG A 214 -5.66 -14.42 0.63
CA ARG A 214 -5.09 -14.95 -0.62
C ARG A 214 -3.65 -15.42 -0.43
N VAL A 215 -2.85 -14.63 0.30
CA VAL A 215 -1.47 -15.01 0.66
C VAL A 215 -1.44 -16.25 1.55
N HIS A 216 -2.31 -16.30 2.57
CA HIS A 216 -2.38 -17.45 3.47
C HIS A 216 -2.75 -18.74 2.74
N GLU A 217 -3.78 -18.70 1.89
CA GLU A 217 -4.23 -19.83 1.07
C GLU A 217 -3.08 -20.34 0.18
N ALA A 218 -2.32 -19.45 -0.45
CA ALA A 218 -1.17 -19.82 -1.29
C ALA A 218 -0.06 -20.54 -0.50
N HIS A 219 0.22 -20.11 0.72
CA HIS A 219 1.21 -20.78 1.58
C HIS A 219 0.69 -22.11 2.14
N GLU A 220 -0.59 -22.18 2.50
CA GLU A 220 -1.23 -23.40 2.99
C GLU A 220 -1.21 -24.50 1.92
N GLU A 221 -1.50 -24.17 0.66
CA GLU A 221 -1.40 -25.10 -0.47
C GLU A 221 0.02 -25.64 -0.70
N LEU A 222 1.04 -24.86 -0.34
CA LEU A 222 2.45 -25.21 -0.51
C LEU A 222 3.02 -26.01 0.69
N ALA A 223 2.36 -25.99 1.85
CA ALA A 223 2.92 -26.49 3.12
C ALA A 223 3.44 -27.93 3.05
N ALA A 224 2.62 -28.87 2.56
CA ALA A 224 3.01 -30.27 2.43
C ALA A 224 4.18 -30.46 1.46
N PHE A 225 4.28 -29.63 0.42
CA PHE A 225 5.38 -29.69 -0.53
C PHE A 225 6.68 -29.18 0.08
N VAL A 226 6.63 -28.15 0.93
CA VAL A 226 7.82 -27.68 1.68
C VAL A 226 8.36 -28.80 2.56
N GLU A 227 7.50 -29.44 3.35
CA GLU A 227 7.90 -30.57 4.21
C GLU A 227 8.51 -31.73 3.39
N GLU A 228 7.90 -32.07 2.25
CA GLU A 228 8.42 -33.11 1.35
C GLU A 228 9.82 -32.77 0.82
N VAL A 229 10.07 -31.49 0.48
CA VAL A 229 11.36 -31.03 -0.01
C VAL A 229 12.42 -31.11 1.08
N GLU A 230 12.11 -30.66 2.30
CA GLU A 230 13.04 -30.72 3.44
C GLU A 230 13.47 -32.16 3.74
N VAL A 231 12.50 -33.08 3.84
CA VAL A 231 12.80 -34.51 4.06
C VAL A 231 13.69 -35.09 2.95
N ARG A 232 13.43 -34.72 1.69
CA ARG A 232 14.26 -35.18 0.56
C ARG A 232 15.69 -34.65 0.66
N CYS A 233 15.86 -33.39 1.04
CA CYS A 233 17.18 -32.80 1.24
C CYS A 233 17.96 -33.53 2.35
N ASP A 234 17.31 -33.80 3.49
CA ASP A 234 17.92 -34.57 4.59
C ASP A 234 18.38 -35.96 4.11
N ASP A 235 17.53 -36.66 3.37
CA ASP A 235 17.85 -37.97 2.80
C ASP A 235 19.01 -37.91 1.79
N ASP A 236 19.09 -36.86 0.97
CA ASP A 236 20.17 -36.65 -0.01
C ASP A 236 21.50 -36.33 0.68
N GLU A 237 21.50 -35.55 1.76
CA GLU A 237 22.68 -35.29 2.57
C GLU A 237 23.20 -36.57 3.24
N GLU A 238 22.30 -37.41 3.78
CA GLU A 238 22.68 -38.72 4.32
C GLU A 238 23.29 -39.64 3.26
N ARG A 239 22.72 -39.68 2.05
CA ARG A 239 23.26 -40.45 0.93
C ARG A 239 24.65 -39.96 0.54
N ALA A 240 24.82 -38.66 0.36
CA ALA A 240 26.11 -38.06 0.00
C ALA A 240 27.21 -38.37 1.05
N ALA A 241 26.85 -38.37 2.34
CA ALA A 241 27.77 -38.74 3.41
C ALA A 241 28.22 -40.21 3.30
N ARG A 242 27.31 -41.14 2.98
CA ARG A 242 27.64 -42.56 2.77
C ARG A 242 28.52 -42.75 1.53
N ASP A 243 28.17 -42.11 0.42
CA ASP A 243 28.94 -42.17 -0.82
C ASP A 243 30.39 -41.66 -0.62
N ALA A 244 30.57 -40.62 0.19
CA ALA A 244 31.90 -40.10 0.54
C ALA A 244 32.74 -41.13 1.33
N VAL A 245 32.12 -41.88 2.25
CA VAL A 245 32.79 -42.96 3.00
C VAL A 245 33.19 -44.09 2.07
N ASP A 246 32.28 -44.54 1.21
CA ASP A 246 32.52 -45.64 0.26
C ASP A 246 33.61 -45.28 -0.75
N LEU A 247 33.60 -44.05 -1.28
CA LEU A 247 34.67 -43.54 -2.14
C LEU A 247 36.01 -43.49 -1.40
N GLY A 248 36.01 -43.06 -0.14
CA GLY A 248 37.21 -43.04 0.70
C GLY A 248 37.82 -44.43 0.90
N ALA A 249 36.96 -45.44 1.15
CA ALA A 249 37.37 -46.83 1.29
C ALA A 249 37.90 -47.41 -0.04
N ALA A 250 37.20 -47.20 -1.14
CA ALA A 250 37.63 -47.64 -2.47
C ALA A 250 38.98 -47.01 -2.86
N ALA A 251 39.16 -45.71 -2.61
CA ALA A 251 40.42 -45.02 -2.86
C ALA A 251 41.57 -45.55 -1.99
N ALA A 252 41.31 -45.96 -0.74
CA ALA A 252 42.31 -46.57 0.12
C ALA A 252 42.75 -47.94 -0.41
N GLN A 253 41.80 -48.80 -0.77
CA GLN A 253 42.08 -50.11 -1.36
C GLN A 253 42.89 -49.98 -2.65
N TYR A 254 42.53 -49.02 -3.52
CA TYR A 254 43.26 -48.75 -4.75
C TYR A 254 44.72 -48.33 -4.48
N ARG A 255 44.95 -47.46 -3.49
CA ARG A 255 46.31 -47.06 -3.09
C ARG A 255 47.12 -48.23 -2.55
N ASP A 256 46.51 -49.11 -1.77
CA ASP A 256 47.20 -50.28 -1.22
C ASP A 256 47.56 -51.30 -2.31
N ALA A 257 46.68 -51.49 -3.31
CA ALA A 257 46.98 -52.29 -4.49
C ALA A 257 48.18 -51.73 -5.28
N LEU A 258 48.20 -50.41 -5.53
CA LEU A 258 49.35 -49.76 -6.20
C LEU A 258 50.67 -49.93 -5.43
N ARG A 259 50.63 -49.90 -4.09
CA ARG A 259 51.81 -50.16 -3.24
C ARG A 259 52.27 -51.60 -3.34
N ALA A 260 51.34 -52.56 -3.32
CA ALA A 260 51.67 -53.97 -3.46
C ALA A 260 52.32 -54.26 -4.83
N ASP A 261 51.78 -53.68 -5.90
CA ASP A 261 52.34 -53.80 -7.26
C ASP A 261 53.73 -53.14 -7.38
N ALA A 262 53.97 -52.02 -6.70
CA ALA A 262 55.29 -51.40 -6.67
C ALA A 262 56.33 -52.24 -5.91
N VAL A 263 55.91 -52.97 -4.86
CA VAL A 263 56.78 -53.89 -4.10
C VAL A 263 57.08 -55.16 -4.91
N THR A 264 56.12 -55.67 -5.68
CA THR A 264 56.36 -56.84 -6.56
C THR A 264 57.15 -56.49 -7.82
N ALA A 265 57.10 -55.23 -8.28
CA ALA A 265 57.89 -54.72 -9.41
C ALA A 265 59.29 -54.20 -9.02
N ALA A 266 59.60 -54.06 -7.72
CA ALA A 266 60.94 -53.70 -7.27
C ALA A 266 61.90 -54.87 -7.58
N PRO A 267 63.04 -54.64 -8.26
CA PRO A 267 64.00 -55.71 -8.53
C PRO A 267 64.46 -56.30 -7.20
N SER A 268 64.42 -57.63 -7.08
CA SER A 268 64.93 -58.29 -5.88
C SER A 268 66.38 -57.83 -5.65
N ASP A 269 66.77 -57.53 -4.40
CA ASP A 269 68.17 -57.22 -4.05
C ASP A 269 69.15 -58.30 -4.54
N PHE A 270 68.64 -59.50 -4.83
CA PHE A 270 69.37 -60.61 -5.43
C PHE A 270 69.77 -60.38 -6.90
N GLU A 271 68.93 -59.73 -7.71
CA GLU A 271 69.27 -59.36 -9.10
C GLU A 271 70.19 -58.12 -9.17
N ALA A 272 70.03 -57.17 -8.26
CA ALA A 272 70.91 -56.00 -8.17
C ALA A 272 72.34 -56.37 -7.72
N LEU A 273 72.51 -57.39 -6.86
CA LEU A 273 73.81 -57.91 -6.46
C LEU A 273 74.45 -58.83 -7.51
N SER A 274 73.65 -59.55 -8.31
CA SER A 274 74.14 -60.44 -9.39
C SER A 274 74.95 -59.68 -10.46
N LEU A 275 74.54 -58.45 -10.81
CA LEU A 275 75.25 -57.61 -11.78
C LEU A 275 76.58 -57.01 -11.27
N SER A 276 76.84 -57.06 -9.95
CA SER A 276 78.10 -56.58 -9.37
C SER A 276 79.18 -57.67 -9.27
N SER A 277 78.78 -58.96 -9.30
CA SER A 277 79.70 -60.10 -9.16
C SER A 277 80.51 -60.38 -10.43
N ASP A 278 79.96 -60.10 -11.61
CA ASP A 278 80.65 -60.43 -12.88
C ASP A 278 81.79 -59.47 -13.25
N ARG A 279 81.86 -58.26 -12.66
CA ARG A 279 83.00 -57.35 -12.89
C ARG A 279 84.27 -57.74 -12.13
N SER A 280 84.18 -58.57 -11.10
CA SER A 280 85.35 -58.93 -10.28
C SER A 280 86.10 -60.19 -10.77
N ARG A 281 85.61 -60.88 -11.81
CA ARG A 281 86.28 -62.07 -12.40
C ARG A 281 87.09 -61.80 -13.67
N MET A 282 87.19 -60.55 -14.13
CA MET A 282 87.94 -60.17 -15.35
C MET A 282 89.37 -59.64 -15.08
N LEU A 283 89.96 -59.84 -13.88
CA LEU A 283 91.29 -59.30 -13.53
C LEU A 283 92.23 -60.28 -12.79
N GLY A 284 92.14 -61.59 -13.04
CA GLY A 284 93.06 -62.53 -12.39
C GLY A 284 93.32 -63.83 -13.16
N ALA A 285 94.49 -63.85 -13.81
CA ALA A 285 95.24 -65.00 -14.35
C ALA A 285 94.77 -65.61 -15.69
#